data_AF-D2JR15-F1
#
_entry.id   AF-D2JR15-F1
#
_cell.length_a   1.000
_cell.length_b   1.000
_cell.length_c   1.000
_cell.angle_alpha   90.00
_cell.angle_beta   90.00
_cell.angle_gamma   90.00
#
_symmetry.space_group_name_H-M   'P 1'
#
loop_
_entity.id
_entity.type
_entity.pdbx_description
1 polymer ?
#
loop_
_entity_poly.entity_id
_entity_poly.type
_entity_poly.pdbx_seq_one_letter_code
_entity_poly.pdbx_strand_id
1 'polypeptide(L)'
;WQPALKNVSTSCNVGIINGVSGWASSVDDFPADTITRRFRYDVALVSALKDLEEDIMEGLRESGMEDSACTSGFSVMIKESCDGMGDVSEKHGGGPAVPEKAVRFSITIMSVSVIADEEEKEVTIFTEPKPNSELSCKPLCLMFVDESDHETLTAVLGPIVAERNAMKESRLIISMSGLPRSFRFHFRGTGYDEKMVREMEGLEASGSSYVCTLCDSTRTEASENMVLHSITRSHEENLDRYEIWRTNPFSESVDELRDRVKGVSAKPFMETHSTLDALHCDIGNATEFYKIFQDEIGEVYKRINPSRDERRSWRAALDKQLRKKLKLRPVMRMNGNYARRLMTQEAVEVVCELVPSEERREALRELMRLYLQMKPVWRSSCPAKECPDQLCRFSFNSQRFADILSSTFKYRYDGKITNYLHKTLAHVPEIIERDGSIG
;
A
#
# COMPACT_ATOMS: atom_id res chain seq x y z
N TRP A 1 18.80 -8.28 22.55
CA TRP A 1 19.28 -8.35 21.15
C TRP A 1 20.68 -8.88 21.12
N GLN A 2 20.96 -9.81 20.21
CA GLN A 2 22.30 -10.35 19.95
C GLN A 2 22.54 -10.44 18.43
N PRO A 3 23.55 -9.72 17.88
CA PRO A 3 24.38 -8.71 18.56
C PRO A 3 23.55 -7.53 19.11
N ALA A 4 24.18 -6.63 19.88
CA ALA A 4 23.51 -5.43 20.36
C ALA A 4 23.11 -4.52 19.19
N LEU A 5 21.93 -3.89 19.28
CA LEU A 5 21.44 -2.97 18.26
C LEU A 5 22.38 -1.77 18.13
N LYS A 6 22.79 -1.46 16.90
CA LYS A 6 23.61 -0.28 16.60
C LYS A 6 22.78 1.00 16.85
N ASN A 7 23.36 1.98 17.53
CA ASN A 7 22.75 3.29 17.78
C ASN A 7 21.40 3.27 18.51
N VAL A 8 21.07 2.20 19.24
CA VAL A 8 19.86 2.09 20.06
C VAL A 8 20.26 1.83 21.52
N SER A 9 19.60 2.53 22.45
CA SER A 9 19.86 2.36 23.89
C SER A 9 19.50 0.95 24.38
N THR A 10 20.31 0.41 25.29
CA THR A 10 20.10 -0.93 25.89
C THR A 10 19.04 -0.96 27.00
N SER A 11 18.52 0.19 27.43
CA SER A 11 17.46 0.27 28.44
C SER A 11 16.15 -0.32 27.91
N CYS A 12 15.55 -1.28 28.64
CA CYS A 12 14.30 -1.94 28.22
C CYS A 12 13.04 -1.39 28.91
N ASN A 13 13.18 -0.41 29.80
CA ASN A 13 12.10 0.14 30.64
C ASN A 13 11.56 1.50 30.15
N VAL A 14 11.84 1.88 28.91
CA VAL A 14 11.34 3.12 28.31
C VAL A 14 9.85 2.97 27.95
N GLY A 15 9.04 3.95 28.37
CA GLY A 15 7.61 4.02 28.03
C GLY A 15 7.35 4.92 26.82
N ILE A 16 6.32 5.76 26.91
CA ILE A 16 6.01 6.76 25.89
C ILE A 16 7.13 7.80 25.86
N ILE A 17 7.70 8.05 24.68
CA ILE A 17 8.73 9.06 24.45
C ILE A 17 8.23 10.16 23.52
N ASN A 18 8.84 11.34 23.64
CA ASN A 18 8.61 12.42 22.68
C ASN A 18 9.33 12.08 21.36
N GLY A 19 8.58 12.04 20.25
CA GLY A 19 9.11 11.66 18.93
C GLY A 19 10.13 12.66 18.36
N VAL A 20 10.14 13.90 18.87
CA VAL A 20 11.11 14.96 18.55
C VAL A 20 12.56 14.58 18.89
N SER A 21 12.76 13.54 19.73
CA SER A 21 14.05 12.85 19.90
C SER A 21 15.25 13.76 20.23
N GLY A 22 15.02 14.83 20.98
CA GLY A 22 16.08 15.74 21.46
C GLY A 22 16.37 16.94 20.56
N TRP A 23 15.49 17.25 19.59
CA TRP A 23 15.58 18.49 18.81
C TRP A 23 15.72 19.70 19.74
N ALA A 24 16.82 20.45 19.59
CA ALA A 24 17.07 21.63 20.38
C ALA A 24 15.98 22.67 20.10
N SER A 25 15.33 23.16 21.15
CA SER A 25 14.36 24.25 21.05
C SER A 25 15.08 25.61 21.01
N SER A 26 15.96 25.78 20.02
CA SER A 26 16.62 27.06 19.74
C SER A 26 15.81 27.84 18.72
N VAL A 27 15.69 29.16 18.91
CA VAL A 27 15.02 30.06 17.95
C VAL A 27 15.86 30.23 16.68
N ASP A 28 17.17 29.98 16.75
CA ASP A 28 18.09 30.10 15.62
C ASP A 28 18.08 28.84 14.72
N ASP A 29 17.54 27.72 15.22
CA ASP A 29 17.45 26.45 14.49
C ASP A 29 16.07 26.26 13.82
N PHE A 30 15.93 25.21 13.02
CA PHE A 30 14.63 24.87 12.44
C PHE A 30 13.58 24.62 13.55
N PRO A 31 12.37 25.22 13.46
CA PRO A 31 11.39 25.15 14.53
C PRO A 31 10.95 23.72 14.87
N ALA A 32 11.00 23.37 16.15
CA ALA A 32 10.50 22.10 16.67
C ALA A 32 8.99 22.18 16.98
N ASP A 33 8.19 22.68 16.03
CA ASP A 33 6.76 22.98 16.22
C ASP A 33 5.86 21.73 16.16
N THR A 34 6.44 20.54 16.06
CA THR A 34 5.70 19.28 15.97
C THR A 34 5.42 18.66 17.32
N ILE A 35 4.15 18.31 17.56
CA ILE A 35 3.75 17.47 18.69
C ILE A 35 3.70 16.02 18.23
N THR A 36 4.56 15.17 18.81
CA THR A 36 4.61 13.73 18.52
C THR A 36 4.86 12.88 19.76
N ARG A 37 4.26 11.69 19.79
CA ARG A 37 4.52 10.66 20.81
C ARG A 37 4.73 9.33 20.11
N ARG A 38 5.70 8.56 20.60
CA ARG A 38 5.97 7.22 20.10
C ARG A 38 6.40 6.28 21.21
N PHE A 39 6.35 4.99 20.92
CA PHE A 39 7.13 3.99 21.64
C PHE A 39 8.48 3.79 20.92
N ARG A 40 9.50 3.35 21.65
CA ARG A 40 10.71 2.83 21.02
C ARG A 40 10.37 1.50 20.35
N TYR A 41 10.79 1.32 19.11
CA TYR A 41 10.30 0.27 18.23
C TYR A 41 10.54 -1.12 18.83
N ASP A 42 11.77 -1.41 19.23
CA ASP A 42 12.15 -2.68 19.83
C ASP A 42 11.32 -3.02 21.09
N VAL A 43 11.05 -2.04 21.96
CA VAL A 43 10.24 -2.25 23.17
C VAL A 43 8.79 -2.52 22.83
N ALA A 44 8.20 -1.75 21.90
CA ALA A 44 6.83 -2.00 21.44
C ALA A 44 6.68 -3.37 20.77
N LEU A 45 7.68 -3.77 19.99
CA LEU A 45 7.72 -5.05 19.30
C LEU A 45 7.83 -6.23 20.27
N VAL A 46 8.70 -6.12 21.28
CA VAL A 46 8.80 -7.12 22.36
C VAL A 46 7.48 -7.23 23.12
N SER A 47 6.85 -6.10 23.46
CA SER A 47 5.55 -6.10 24.14
C SER A 47 4.48 -6.79 23.29
N ALA A 48 4.38 -6.44 22.00
CA ALA A 48 3.39 -7.04 21.10
C ALA A 48 3.62 -8.55 20.89
N LEU A 49 4.90 -8.97 20.80
CA LEU A 49 5.24 -10.40 20.70
C LEU A 49 4.98 -11.15 22.01
N LYS A 50 5.09 -10.48 23.15
CA LYS A 50 4.73 -11.04 24.45
C LYS A 50 3.26 -11.19 24.69
N ASP A 51 2.45 -10.29 24.15
CA ASP A 51 0.99 -10.45 24.16
C ASP A 51 0.54 -11.71 23.41
N LEU A 52 1.34 -12.19 22.43
CA LEU A 52 1.08 -13.41 21.65
C LEU A 52 1.70 -14.68 22.26
N GLU A 53 2.22 -14.65 23.48
CA GLU A 53 2.92 -15.79 24.07
C GLU A 53 2.03 -17.04 24.17
N GLU A 54 0.77 -16.88 24.57
CA GLU A 54 -0.17 -18.02 24.67
C GLU A 54 -0.43 -18.66 23.31
N ASP A 55 -0.73 -17.84 22.29
CA ASP A 55 -1.00 -18.31 20.92
C ASP A 55 0.21 -18.99 20.28
N ILE A 56 1.42 -18.44 20.47
CA ILE A 56 2.66 -19.03 19.97
C ILE A 56 2.91 -20.40 20.60
N MET A 57 2.70 -20.50 21.91
CA MET A 57 2.88 -21.75 22.65
C MET A 57 1.81 -22.78 22.31
N GLU A 58 0.57 -22.35 22.04
CA GLU A 58 -0.48 -23.22 21.50
C GLU A 58 -0.11 -23.75 20.12
N GLY A 59 0.32 -22.88 19.21
CA GLY A 59 0.74 -23.27 17.86
C GLY A 59 1.92 -24.26 17.84
N LEU A 60 2.87 -24.14 18.77
CA LEU A 60 3.94 -25.12 18.95
C LEU A 60 3.40 -26.51 19.34
N ARG A 61 2.49 -26.55 20.33
CA ARG A 61 1.85 -27.81 20.79
C ARG A 61 1.04 -28.46 19.68
N GLU A 62 0.23 -27.68 18.96
CA GLU A 62 -0.60 -28.17 17.85
C GLU A 62 0.25 -28.70 16.69
N SER A 63 1.42 -28.11 16.47
CA SER A 63 2.37 -28.55 15.44
C SER A 63 3.18 -29.79 15.85
N GLY A 64 2.98 -30.32 17.06
CA GLY A 64 3.72 -31.48 17.59
C GLY A 64 5.20 -31.20 17.86
N MET A 65 5.58 -29.93 17.94
CA MET A 65 6.97 -29.53 18.19
C MET A 65 7.29 -29.55 19.68
N GLU A 66 8.42 -30.16 20.05
CA GLU A 66 8.87 -30.16 21.45
C GLU A 66 9.35 -28.77 21.87
N ASP A 67 8.76 -28.24 22.94
CA ASP A 67 9.06 -26.91 23.48
C ASP A 67 10.56 -26.69 23.76
N SER A 68 11.25 -27.73 24.24
CA SER A 68 12.68 -27.72 24.56
C SER A 68 13.60 -27.77 23.34
N ALA A 69 13.13 -28.32 22.22
CA ALA A 69 13.88 -28.38 20.97
C ALA A 69 13.75 -27.09 20.14
N CYS A 70 12.68 -26.31 20.37
CA CYS A 70 12.40 -25.08 19.64
C CYS A 70 12.82 -23.83 20.43
N THR A 71 14.09 -23.73 20.84
CA THR A 71 14.60 -22.52 21.53
C THR A 71 15.19 -21.49 20.58
N SER A 72 15.49 -21.92 19.35
CA SER A 72 16.09 -21.10 18.30
C SER A 72 15.24 -21.17 17.03
N GLY A 73 15.58 -20.35 16.02
CA GLY A 73 14.97 -20.48 14.69
C GLY A 73 13.59 -19.84 14.49
N PHE A 74 13.08 -19.03 15.43
CA PHE A 74 11.84 -18.30 15.18
C PHE A 74 12.04 -17.14 14.19
N SER A 75 11.06 -16.98 13.30
CA SER A 75 10.95 -15.89 12.35
C SER A 75 9.60 -15.21 12.53
N VAL A 76 9.60 -13.88 12.62
CA VAL A 76 8.40 -13.07 12.84
C VAL A 76 8.23 -12.14 11.65
N MET A 77 7.08 -12.24 10.97
CA MET A 77 6.73 -11.33 9.88
C MET A 77 5.94 -10.14 10.42
N ILE A 78 6.44 -8.93 10.18
CA ILE A 78 5.83 -7.68 10.65
C ILE A 78 5.32 -6.89 9.45
N LYS A 79 4.04 -6.54 9.45
CA LYS A 79 3.48 -5.54 8.54
C LYS A 79 3.65 -4.15 9.17
N GLU A 80 4.29 -3.24 8.43
CA GLU A 80 4.37 -1.82 8.79
C GLU A 80 3.40 -1.00 7.94
N SER A 81 2.81 0.02 8.54
CA SER A 81 1.84 0.90 7.87
C SER A 81 1.97 2.33 8.39
N CYS A 82 1.94 3.29 7.46
CA CYS A 82 1.89 4.72 7.77
C CYS A 82 0.88 5.40 6.85
N ASP A 83 -0.01 6.18 7.45
CA ASP A 83 -1.08 6.86 6.73
C ASP A 83 -1.30 8.26 7.30
N GLY A 84 -1.59 9.20 6.40
CA GLY A 84 -1.93 10.58 6.71
C GLY A 84 -3.43 10.76 6.91
N MET A 85 -3.80 11.57 7.89
CA MET A 85 -5.19 11.91 8.21
C MET A 85 -5.36 13.42 8.23
N GLY A 86 -6.24 13.93 7.36
CA GLY A 86 -6.64 15.34 7.36
C GLY A 86 -7.78 15.65 8.32
N ASP A 87 -8.17 16.93 8.35
CA ASP A 87 -9.31 17.46 9.11
C ASP A 87 -9.23 17.17 10.63
N VAL A 88 -8.03 17.26 11.20
CA VAL A 88 -7.78 17.07 12.63
C VAL A 88 -7.72 18.43 13.32
N SER A 89 -8.85 18.89 13.88
CA SER A 89 -8.96 20.24 14.44
C SER A 89 -7.91 20.54 15.53
N GLU A 90 -7.23 21.68 15.37
CA GLU A 90 -6.28 22.18 16.36
C GLU A 90 -7.00 22.58 17.66
N LYS A 91 -6.31 22.42 18.80
CA LYS A 91 -6.79 22.89 20.11
C LYS A 91 -6.09 24.20 20.46
N HIS A 92 -6.85 25.15 21.03
CA HIS A 92 -6.33 26.45 21.47
C HIS A 92 -5.02 26.39 22.27
N GLY A 93 -4.89 25.47 23.24
CA GLY A 93 -3.62 25.04 23.82
C GLY A 93 -2.70 26.14 24.41
N GLY A 94 -1.49 25.74 24.80
CA GLY A 94 -0.41 26.64 25.21
C GLY A 94 0.67 26.83 24.13
N GLY A 95 0.43 26.30 22.93
CA GLY A 95 1.43 26.18 21.86
C GLY A 95 2.27 24.87 21.93
N PRO A 96 3.11 24.62 20.90
CA PRO A 96 3.26 25.41 19.67
C PRO A 96 2.03 25.30 18.76
N ALA A 97 1.95 26.15 17.73
CA ALA A 97 0.95 26.00 16.68
C ALA A 97 1.23 24.72 15.89
N VAL A 98 0.20 23.94 15.59
CA VAL A 98 0.33 22.64 14.91
C VAL A 98 -0.59 22.54 13.70
N PRO A 99 -0.23 21.77 12.66
CA PRO A 99 -1.10 21.60 11.50
C PRO A 99 -2.36 20.80 11.85
N GLU A 100 -3.46 21.06 11.12
CA GLU A 100 -4.71 20.29 11.23
C GLU A 100 -4.67 18.94 10.48
N LYS A 101 -3.47 18.35 10.40
CA LYS A 101 -3.18 17.06 9.80
C LYS A 101 -2.37 16.23 10.79
N ALA A 102 -2.61 14.93 10.78
CA ALA A 102 -1.87 13.99 11.61
C ALA A 102 -1.39 12.81 10.78
N VAL A 103 -0.23 12.28 11.11
CA VAL A 103 0.31 11.05 10.54
C VAL A 103 0.37 10.00 11.64
N ARG A 104 -0.05 8.77 11.31
CA ARG A 104 0.00 7.61 12.21
C ARG A 104 0.88 6.52 11.61
N PHE A 105 1.89 6.10 12.36
CA PHE A 105 2.71 4.92 12.04
C PHE A 105 2.32 3.77 12.98
N SER A 106 2.17 2.57 12.43
CA SER A 106 1.69 1.39 13.16
C SER A 106 2.29 0.09 12.62
N ILE A 107 2.20 -0.96 13.44
CA ILE A 107 2.72 -2.29 13.14
C ILE A 107 1.68 -3.37 13.44
N THR A 108 1.79 -4.50 12.76
CA THR A 108 1.03 -5.73 13.04
C THR A 108 1.95 -6.93 12.90
N ILE A 109 1.92 -7.85 13.87
CA ILE A 109 2.57 -9.15 13.74
C ILE A 109 1.67 -10.01 12.85
N MET A 110 2.15 -10.36 11.65
CA MET A 110 1.37 -11.10 10.65
C MET A 110 1.47 -12.61 10.87
N SER A 111 2.67 -13.10 11.14
CA SER A 111 2.90 -14.52 11.40
C SER A 111 4.15 -14.73 12.25
N VAL A 112 4.15 -15.87 12.93
CA VAL A 112 5.34 -16.42 13.59
C VAL A 112 5.54 -17.84 13.05
N SER A 113 6.75 -18.12 12.60
CA SER A 113 7.20 -19.43 12.16
C SER A 113 8.45 -19.85 12.91
N VAL A 114 8.77 -21.13 12.86
CA VAL A 114 9.95 -21.71 13.51
C VAL A 114 10.56 -22.78 12.61
N ILE A 115 11.89 -22.86 12.63
CA ILE A 115 12.67 -23.98 12.10
C ILE A 115 13.30 -24.65 13.33
N ALA A 116 12.91 -25.89 13.61
CA ALA A 116 13.47 -26.65 14.73
C ALA A 116 14.94 -27.01 14.45
N ASP A 117 15.74 -27.18 15.51
CA ASP A 117 17.20 -27.39 15.37
C ASP A 117 17.57 -28.67 14.57
N GLU A 118 16.65 -29.63 14.44
CA GLU A 118 16.82 -30.91 13.73
C GLU A 118 16.01 -31.02 12.41
N GLU A 119 15.20 -30.00 12.08
CA GLU A 119 14.32 -30.03 10.89
C GLU A 119 14.71 -28.95 9.88
N GLU A 120 14.69 -29.28 8.58
CA GLU A 120 14.93 -28.30 7.51
C GLU A 120 13.68 -27.49 7.14
N LYS A 121 12.49 -27.89 7.61
CA LYS A 121 11.23 -27.31 7.18
C LYS A 121 10.74 -26.25 8.17
N GLU A 122 10.48 -25.05 7.65
CA GLU A 122 9.82 -23.99 8.39
C GLU A 122 8.34 -24.32 8.63
N VAL A 123 7.91 -24.24 9.88
CA VAL A 123 6.52 -24.45 10.29
C VAL A 123 5.96 -23.14 10.82
N THR A 124 4.81 -22.72 10.28
CA THR A 124 4.09 -21.54 10.78
C THR A 124 3.25 -21.94 11.99
N ILE A 125 3.52 -21.31 13.14
CA ILE A 125 2.86 -21.60 14.41
C ILE A 125 1.79 -20.56 14.77
N PHE A 126 1.90 -19.34 14.24
CA PHE A 126 0.89 -18.31 14.38
C PHE A 126 0.68 -17.58 13.05
N THR A 127 -0.57 -17.27 12.73
CA THR A 127 -0.94 -16.38 11.64
C THR A 127 -2.10 -15.52 12.11
N GLU A 128 -1.99 -14.20 11.98
CA GLU A 128 -3.05 -13.26 12.36
C GLU A 128 -4.32 -13.54 11.53
N PRO A 129 -5.43 -13.97 12.17
CA PRO A 129 -6.63 -14.41 11.45
C PRO A 129 -7.37 -13.25 10.78
N LYS A 130 -7.24 -12.02 11.29
CA LYS A 130 -7.92 -10.83 10.77
C LYS A 130 -6.92 -9.67 10.64
N PRO A 131 -6.00 -9.72 9.67
CA PRO A 131 -4.93 -8.72 9.52
C PRO A 131 -5.43 -7.33 9.09
N ASN A 132 -6.69 -7.24 8.69
CA ASN A 132 -7.39 -6.01 8.32
C ASN A 132 -8.28 -5.46 9.46
N SER A 133 -8.27 -6.11 10.64
CA SER A 133 -8.96 -5.64 11.84
C SER A 133 -8.18 -4.49 12.48
N GLU A 134 -8.88 -3.47 12.97
CA GLU A 134 -8.27 -2.42 13.78
C GLU A 134 -7.67 -2.96 15.08
N LEU A 135 -8.13 -4.11 15.57
CA LEU A 135 -7.68 -4.72 16.83
C LEU A 135 -6.26 -5.30 16.75
N SER A 136 -5.82 -5.72 15.56
CA SER A 136 -4.47 -6.26 15.33
C SER A 136 -3.46 -5.18 14.95
N CYS A 137 -3.91 -3.95 14.71
CA CYS A 137 -3.08 -2.79 14.35
C CYS A 137 -2.57 -2.07 15.60
N LYS A 138 -1.27 -2.22 15.93
CA LYS A 138 -0.64 -1.60 17.09
C LYS A 138 -0.03 -0.23 16.72
N PRO A 139 -0.49 0.89 17.29
CA PRO A 139 0.09 2.21 16.98
C PRO A 139 1.49 2.32 17.60
N LEU A 140 2.45 2.79 16.80
CA LEU A 140 3.84 2.98 17.24
C LEU A 140 4.19 4.46 17.38
N CYS A 141 3.75 5.31 16.45
CA CYS A 141 4.03 6.74 16.47
C CYS A 141 2.83 7.55 15.99
N LEU A 142 2.56 8.65 16.70
CA LEU A 142 1.54 9.64 16.40
C LEU A 142 2.22 11.00 16.27
N MET A 143 1.88 11.76 15.23
CA MET A 143 2.45 13.08 14.99
C MET A 143 1.43 14.02 14.33
N PHE A 144 1.44 15.29 14.71
CA PHE A 144 0.73 16.36 14.00
C PHE A 144 1.67 16.94 12.94
N VAL A 145 1.63 16.36 11.74
CA VAL A 145 2.51 16.68 10.61
C VAL A 145 1.67 16.54 9.33
N ASP A 146 1.92 17.39 8.34
CA ASP A 146 1.42 17.16 6.98
C ASP A 146 2.32 16.13 6.30
N GLU A 147 1.75 15.06 5.76
CA GLU A 147 2.50 14.07 4.97
C GLU A 147 3.25 14.67 3.77
N SER A 148 2.91 15.90 3.37
CA SER A 148 3.56 16.64 2.29
C SER A 148 4.75 17.51 2.78
N ASP A 149 4.95 17.63 4.09
CA ASP A 149 6.11 18.28 4.72
C ASP A 149 7.20 17.22 4.96
N HIS A 150 8.07 17.06 3.96
CA HIS A 150 9.09 16.02 3.93
C HIS A 150 10.11 16.19 5.05
N GLU A 151 10.51 17.43 5.34
CA GLU A 151 11.52 17.77 6.32
C GLU A 151 11.07 17.33 7.72
N THR A 152 9.87 17.73 8.14
CA THR A 152 9.33 17.37 9.45
C THR A 152 9.05 15.88 9.54
N LEU A 153 8.46 15.30 8.49
CA LEU A 153 8.11 13.87 8.47
C LEU A 153 9.35 12.98 8.61
N THR A 154 10.42 13.26 7.84
CA THR A 154 11.67 12.51 7.91
C THR A 154 12.42 12.74 9.22
N ALA A 155 12.37 13.94 9.80
CA ALA A 155 12.95 14.21 11.11
C ALA A 155 12.29 13.35 12.22
N VAL A 156 10.96 13.20 12.20
CA VAL A 156 10.23 12.39 13.20
C VAL A 156 10.38 10.88 12.93
N LEU A 157 10.32 10.44 11.67
CA LEU A 157 10.43 9.02 11.31
C LEU A 157 11.88 8.50 11.28
N GLY A 158 12.88 9.36 11.23
CA GLY A 158 14.31 9.00 11.15
C GLY A 158 14.74 7.98 12.21
N PRO A 159 14.50 8.25 13.51
CA PRO A 159 14.78 7.29 14.58
C PRO A 159 14.05 5.94 14.41
N ILE A 160 12.81 5.93 13.89
CA ILE A 160 12.05 4.70 13.66
C ILE A 160 12.69 3.86 12.57
N VAL A 161 13.10 4.48 11.45
CA VAL A 161 13.81 3.81 10.35
C VAL A 161 15.17 3.27 10.82
N ALA A 162 15.90 4.04 11.62
CA ALA A 162 17.18 3.62 12.19
C ALA A 162 17.03 2.41 13.12
N GLU A 163 16.05 2.44 14.03
CA GLU A 163 15.72 1.32 14.93
C GLU A 163 15.33 0.08 14.12
N ARG A 164 14.45 0.24 13.11
CA ARG A 164 14.03 -0.85 12.20
C ARG A 164 15.22 -1.51 11.50
N ASN A 165 16.10 -0.70 10.88
CA ASN A 165 17.24 -1.22 10.16
C ASN A 165 18.26 -1.91 11.09
N ALA A 166 18.45 -1.40 12.32
CA ALA A 166 19.29 -2.06 13.31
C ALA A 166 18.74 -3.43 13.75
N MET A 167 17.41 -3.57 13.83
CA MET A 167 16.76 -4.82 14.23
C MET A 167 16.86 -5.93 13.16
N LYS A 168 16.97 -5.58 11.87
CA LYS A 168 17.13 -6.58 10.78
C LYS A 168 18.36 -7.46 10.95
N GLU A 169 19.45 -6.91 11.49
CA GLU A 169 20.75 -7.59 11.64
C GLU A 169 20.90 -8.36 12.95
N SER A 170 19.93 -8.27 13.86
CA SER A 170 20.05 -8.80 15.22
C SER A 170 18.95 -9.80 15.54
N ARG A 171 19.24 -10.73 16.45
CA ARG A 171 18.24 -11.66 16.99
C ARG A 171 17.74 -11.14 18.33
N LEU A 172 16.43 -11.17 18.55
CA LEU A 172 15.85 -10.90 19.86
C LEU A 172 15.90 -12.17 20.70
N ILE A 173 16.20 -12.03 22.00
CA ILE A 173 16.12 -13.13 22.96
C ILE A 173 15.15 -12.71 24.05
N ILE A 174 14.08 -13.48 24.23
CA ILE A 174 13.05 -13.24 25.25
C ILE A 174 12.66 -14.57 25.90
N SER A 175 12.33 -14.53 27.20
CA SER A 175 11.88 -15.72 27.92
C SER A 175 10.40 -15.98 27.66
N MET A 176 10.04 -17.01 26.90
CA MET A 176 8.66 -17.47 26.64
C MET A 176 8.43 -18.81 27.33
N SER A 177 7.38 -18.89 28.15
CA SER A 177 7.05 -20.05 29.00
C SER A 177 8.23 -20.51 29.85
N GLY A 178 9.01 -19.54 30.35
CA GLY A 178 10.19 -19.78 31.20
C GLY A 178 11.48 -20.14 30.44
N LEU A 179 11.44 -20.32 29.12
CA LEU A 179 12.62 -20.63 28.30
C LEU A 179 13.08 -19.44 27.46
N PRO A 180 14.38 -19.14 27.39
CA PRO A 180 14.90 -18.14 26.47
C PRO A 180 14.76 -18.62 25.03
N ARG A 181 14.04 -17.86 24.20
CA ARG A 181 13.83 -18.15 22.78
C ARG A 181 14.38 -17.04 21.89
N SER A 182 14.93 -17.41 20.73
CA SER A 182 15.59 -16.52 19.78
C SER A 182 14.74 -16.23 18.53
N PHE A 183 14.50 -14.94 18.24
CA PHE A 183 13.63 -14.47 17.15
C PHE A 183 14.38 -13.62 16.14
N ARG A 184 14.07 -13.82 14.86
CA ARG A 184 14.40 -12.93 13.74
C ARG A 184 13.16 -12.18 13.27
N PHE A 185 13.35 -10.98 12.73
CA PHE A 185 12.25 -10.14 12.26
C PHE A 185 12.37 -9.83 10.77
N HIS A 186 11.25 -9.97 10.07
CA HIS A 186 11.10 -9.63 8.67
C HIS A 186 10.05 -8.53 8.55
N PHE A 187 10.51 -7.31 8.26
CA PHE A 187 9.64 -6.15 8.11
C PHE A 187 9.15 -6.03 6.67
N ARG A 188 7.83 -5.91 6.49
CA ARG A 188 7.16 -5.67 5.22
C ARG A 188 6.35 -4.38 5.31
N GLY A 189 6.90 -3.32 4.75
CA GLY A 189 6.23 -2.04 4.64
C GLY A 189 5.22 -2.04 3.51
N THR A 190 3.99 -2.50 3.76
CA THR A 190 2.95 -2.69 2.73
C THR A 190 1.72 -1.82 2.94
N GLY A 191 1.51 -1.27 4.14
CA GLY A 191 0.33 -0.47 4.48
C GLY A 191 0.49 1.01 4.19
N TYR A 192 1.00 1.37 3.02
CA TYR A 192 1.19 2.76 2.57
C TYR A 192 0.33 3.00 1.31
N ASP A 193 -0.31 4.16 1.23
CA ASP A 193 -0.96 4.56 -0.02
C ASP A 193 0.08 4.93 -1.09
N GLU A 194 -0.32 5.00 -2.37
CA GLU A 194 0.65 5.28 -3.44
C GLU A 194 1.30 6.66 -3.31
N LYS A 195 0.61 7.63 -2.70
CA LYS A 195 1.17 8.96 -2.48
C LYS A 195 2.35 8.87 -1.50
N MET A 196 2.16 8.20 -0.38
CA MET A 196 3.17 8.00 0.65
C MET A 196 4.35 7.16 0.13
N VAL A 197 4.09 6.09 -0.63
CA VAL A 197 5.17 5.28 -1.25
C VAL A 197 6.03 6.14 -2.16
N ARG A 198 5.42 6.96 -3.02
CA ARG A 198 6.17 7.83 -3.95
C ARG A 198 7.04 8.83 -3.19
N GLU A 199 6.51 9.44 -2.13
CA GLU A 199 7.25 10.38 -1.29
C GLU A 199 8.44 9.70 -0.58
N MET A 200 8.21 8.52 0.02
CA MET A 200 9.23 7.78 0.79
C MET A 200 10.32 7.15 -0.09
N GLU A 201 9.99 6.77 -1.32
CA GLU A 201 10.91 6.18 -2.31
C GLU A 201 11.46 7.22 -3.32
N GLY A 202 11.24 8.52 -3.09
CA GLY A 202 11.82 9.59 -3.90
C GLY A 202 11.32 9.68 -5.35
N LEU A 203 10.13 9.14 -5.61
CA LEU A 203 9.47 9.13 -6.92
C LEU A 203 8.61 10.39 -7.09
N GLU A 204 8.52 10.86 -8.33
CA GLU A 204 7.59 11.95 -8.66
C GLU A 204 6.13 11.59 -8.34
N ALA A 205 5.45 12.48 -7.61
CA ALA A 205 4.09 12.29 -7.14
C ALA A 205 3.02 12.33 -8.26
N SER A 206 1.84 11.81 -7.94
CA SER A 206 1.21 10.70 -8.68
C SER A 206 0.70 10.96 -10.11
N GLY A 207 0.78 12.20 -10.61
CA GLY A 207 0.42 12.58 -11.98
C GLY A 207 1.54 12.47 -13.02
N SER A 208 2.72 11.95 -12.62
CA SER A 208 3.92 11.84 -13.47
C SER A 208 3.67 11.08 -14.80
N SER A 209 4.61 11.23 -15.74
CA SER A 209 4.71 10.33 -16.90
C SER A 209 5.07 8.90 -16.48
N TYR A 210 5.81 8.70 -15.39
CA TYR A 210 6.15 7.36 -14.86
C TYR A 210 5.02 6.86 -13.96
N VAL A 211 4.23 5.95 -14.51
CA VAL A 211 2.90 5.60 -13.99
C VAL A 211 2.96 4.63 -12.81
N CYS A 212 4.00 3.79 -12.75
CA CYS A 212 4.10 2.70 -11.78
C CYS A 212 5.08 3.03 -10.65
N THR A 213 4.91 2.38 -9.50
CA THR A 213 5.90 2.35 -8.41
C THR A 213 6.75 1.08 -8.45
N LEU A 214 6.41 0.12 -9.33
CA LEU A 214 7.00 -1.21 -9.39
C LEU A 214 7.84 -1.42 -10.66
N CYS A 215 7.49 -0.75 -11.76
CA CYS A 215 8.18 -0.83 -13.04
C CYS A 215 8.50 0.57 -13.59
N ASP A 216 9.22 0.62 -14.70
CA ASP A 216 9.71 1.86 -15.31
C ASP A 216 8.87 2.40 -16.45
N SER A 217 7.75 1.74 -16.75
CA SER A 217 6.87 2.11 -17.86
C SER A 217 6.31 3.51 -17.70
N THR A 218 6.35 4.27 -18.79
CA THR A 218 5.63 5.53 -18.89
C THR A 218 4.13 5.28 -19.09
N ARG A 219 3.33 6.32 -18.89
CA ARG A 219 1.87 6.29 -19.03
C ARG A 219 1.43 6.01 -20.46
N THR A 220 2.21 6.43 -21.45
CA THR A 220 1.92 6.14 -22.87
C THR A 220 2.26 4.68 -23.17
N GLU A 221 3.47 4.22 -22.81
CA GLU A 221 3.88 2.82 -23.01
C GLU A 221 2.93 1.83 -22.29
N ALA A 222 2.54 2.14 -21.06
CA ALA A 222 1.61 1.32 -20.28
C ALA A 222 0.17 1.33 -20.85
N SER A 223 -0.18 2.32 -21.68
CA SER A 223 -1.46 2.33 -22.39
C SER A 223 -1.43 1.53 -23.69
N GLU A 224 -0.26 1.43 -24.33
CA GLU A 224 -0.05 0.63 -25.54
C GLU A 224 0.08 -0.87 -25.20
N ASN A 225 0.82 -1.19 -24.15
CA ASN A 225 0.95 -2.53 -23.60
C ASN A 225 0.51 -2.51 -22.14
N MET A 226 -0.66 -3.09 -21.83
CA MET A 226 -1.25 -2.99 -20.49
C MET A 226 -0.88 -4.13 -19.54
N VAL A 227 -0.50 -5.31 -20.05
CA VAL A 227 -0.44 -6.54 -19.25
C VAL A 227 0.95 -7.17 -19.14
N LEU A 228 1.88 -6.84 -20.05
CA LEU A 228 3.21 -7.45 -20.06
C LEU A 228 4.24 -6.46 -19.51
N HIS A 229 4.46 -6.54 -18.19
CA HIS A 229 5.48 -5.79 -17.46
C HIS A 229 6.05 -6.67 -16.35
N SER A 230 7.29 -6.39 -15.94
CA SER A 230 7.94 -7.02 -14.80
C SER A 230 8.20 -5.99 -13.70
N ILE A 231 8.24 -6.41 -12.44
CA ILE A 231 8.71 -5.57 -11.34
C ILE A 231 10.22 -5.38 -11.50
N THR A 232 10.68 -4.13 -11.52
CA THR A 232 12.10 -3.77 -11.63
C THR A 232 12.56 -2.97 -10.42
N ARG A 233 11.76 -1.97 -10.00
CA ARG A 233 12.16 -1.03 -8.96
C ARG A 233 12.33 -1.70 -7.61
N SER A 234 13.36 -1.29 -6.90
CA SER A 234 13.63 -1.64 -5.51
C SER A 234 14.23 -0.44 -4.77
N HIS A 235 14.24 -0.49 -3.44
CA HIS A 235 14.79 0.59 -2.63
C HIS A 235 16.28 0.86 -2.91
N GLU A 236 17.09 -0.20 -3.04
CA GLU A 236 18.52 -0.11 -3.36
C GLU A 236 18.73 0.52 -4.75
N GLU A 237 17.97 0.08 -5.75
CA GLU A 237 18.06 0.66 -7.09
C GLU A 237 17.64 2.14 -7.12
N ASN A 238 16.60 2.52 -6.35
CA ASN A 238 16.20 3.93 -6.27
C ASN A 238 17.28 4.80 -5.60
N LEU A 239 18.02 4.28 -4.61
CA LEU A 239 19.15 4.99 -4.02
C LEU A 239 20.26 5.24 -5.05
N ASP A 240 20.59 4.23 -5.85
CA ASP A 240 21.58 4.35 -6.93
C ASP A 240 21.13 5.33 -8.02
N ARG A 241 19.85 5.25 -8.44
CA ARG A 241 19.24 6.19 -9.40
C ARG A 241 19.28 7.62 -8.88
N TYR A 242 19.04 7.84 -7.59
CA TYR A 242 19.16 9.16 -6.99
C TYR A 242 20.61 9.68 -7.03
N GLU A 243 21.62 8.84 -6.77
CA GLU A 243 23.01 9.28 -6.86
C GLU A 243 23.39 9.65 -8.31
N ILE A 244 22.87 8.95 -9.31
CA ILE A 244 23.01 9.32 -10.72
C ILE A 244 22.33 10.67 -11.00
N TRP A 245 21.09 10.88 -10.51
CA TRP A 245 20.36 12.14 -10.63
C TRP A 245 21.15 13.31 -10.00
N ARG A 246 21.66 13.12 -8.79
CA ARG A 246 22.36 14.16 -8.02
C ARG A 246 23.73 14.50 -8.62
N THR A 247 24.47 13.50 -9.10
CA THR A 247 25.83 13.70 -9.60
C THR A 247 25.88 14.07 -11.08
N ASN A 248 24.85 13.71 -11.85
CA ASN A 248 24.75 13.87 -13.30
C ASN A 248 26.09 13.57 -14.02
N PRO A 249 26.60 12.32 -13.92
CA PRO A 249 27.94 12.00 -14.39
C PRO A 249 28.08 12.11 -15.92
N PHE A 250 26.95 12.10 -16.64
CA PHE A 250 26.89 12.21 -18.10
C PHE A 250 26.62 13.64 -18.59
N SER A 251 26.43 14.62 -17.70
CA SER A 251 26.13 16.01 -18.03
C SER A 251 24.91 16.16 -18.96
N GLU A 252 23.90 15.32 -18.74
CA GLU A 252 22.65 15.32 -19.50
C GLU A 252 21.79 16.54 -19.17
N SER A 253 20.92 16.91 -20.10
CA SER A 253 19.87 17.89 -19.82
C SER A 253 18.87 17.33 -18.80
N VAL A 254 18.03 18.20 -18.23
CA VAL A 254 17.06 17.80 -17.19
C VAL A 254 16.11 16.70 -17.69
N ASP A 255 15.62 16.79 -18.92
CA ASP A 255 14.67 15.81 -19.47
C ASP A 255 15.34 14.47 -19.76
N GLU A 256 16.56 14.47 -20.30
CA GLU A 256 17.35 13.26 -20.56
C GLU A 256 17.73 12.56 -19.25
N LEU A 257 18.20 13.32 -18.25
CA LEU A 257 18.57 12.79 -16.94
C LEU A 257 17.34 12.22 -16.21
N ARG A 258 16.21 12.92 -16.27
CA ARG A 258 14.93 12.46 -15.72
C ARG A 258 14.49 11.14 -16.36
N ASP A 259 14.69 10.99 -17.67
CA ASP A 259 14.42 9.72 -18.34
C ASP A 259 15.40 8.62 -17.96
N ARG A 260 16.69 8.92 -17.84
CA ARG A 260 17.70 7.96 -17.38
C ARG A 260 17.36 7.36 -16.02
N VAL A 261 16.95 8.19 -15.07
CA VAL A 261 16.62 7.75 -13.70
C VAL A 261 15.15 7.37 -13.52
N LYS A 262 14.36 7.40 -14.61
CA LYS A 262 12.94 7.00 -14.65
C LYS A 262 12.08 7.70 -13.58
N GLY A 263 12.34 8.99 -13.36
CA GLY A 263 11.56 9.84 -12.44
C GLY A 263 11.89 9.69 -10.95
N VAL A 264 13.10 9.22 -10.60
CA VAL A 264 13.66 9.32 -9.24
C VAL A 264 14.38 10.66 -9.10
N SER A 265 13.79 11.61 -8.38
CA SER A 265 14.32 12.98 -8.25
C SER A 265 14.64 13.39 -6.82
N ALA A 266 14.23 12.59 -5.83
CA ALA A 266 14.53 12.77 -4.42
C ALA A 266 15.18 11.51 -3.87
N LYS A 267 15.90 11.64 -2.73
CA LYS A 267 16.57 10.50 -2.12
C LYS A 267 15.54 9.64 -1.39
N PRO A 268 15.44 8.33 -1.70
CA PRO A 268 14.63 7.41 -0.90
C PRO A 268 15.06 7.46 0.57
N PHE A 269 14.09 7.54 1.48
CA PHE A 269 14.33 7.67 2.91
C PHE A 269 13.96 6.39 3.67
N MET A 270 12.86 5.73 3.29
CA MET A 270 12.34 4.56 3.96
C MET A 270 12.07 3.45 2.95
N GLU A 271 12.76 2.32 3.09
CA GLU A 271 12.48 1.10 2.32
C GLU A 271 11.01 0.68 2.47
N THR A 272 10.34 0.52 1.33
CA THR A 272 8.99 -0.01 1.19
C THR A 272 8.99 -1.34 0.43
N HIS A 273 8.05 -2.23 0.77
CA HIS A 273 7.94 -3.50 0.06
C HIS A 273 7.24 -3.28 -1.29
N SER A 274 7.79 -3.83 -2.36
CA SER A 274 7.31 -3.60 -3.74
C SER A 274 6.00 -4.33 -4.02
N THR A 275 4.89 -3.81 -3.51
CA THR A 275 3.56 -4.43 -3.59
C THR A 275 2.47 -3.42 -4.01
N LEU A 276 1.20 -3.81 -3.87
CA LEU A 276 0.02 -3.01 -4.19
C LEU A 276 -0.91 -2.90 -2.97
N ASP A 277 -1.38 -1.70 -2.65
CA ASP A 277 -2.45 -1.53 -1.65
C ASP A 277 -3.82 -1.90 -2.25
N ALA A 278 -4.44 -2.93 -1.69
CA ALA A 278 -5.72 -3.44 -2.13
C ALA A 278 -6.88 -2.44 -1.96
N LEU A 279 -6.86 -1.61 -0.90
CA LEU A 279 -7.96 -0.67 -0.63
C LEU A 279 -7.97 0.48 -1.63
N HIS A 280 -6.86 1.19 -1.80
CA HIS A 280 -6.78 2.29 -2.76
C HIS A 280 -6.83 1.79 -4.20
N CYS A 281 -6.39 0.56 -4.48
CA CYS A 281 -6.62 -0.10 -5.77
C CYS A 281 -8.12 -0.25 -6.07
N ASP A 282 -8.91 -0.79 -5.12
CA ASP A 282 -10.37 -0.93 -5.28
C ASP A 282 -11.05 0.45 -5.51
N ILE A 283 -10.66 1.47 -4.75
CA ILE A 283 -11.21 2.83 -4.87
C ILE A 283 -10.82 3.47 -6.21
N GLY A 284 -9.56 3.32 -6.62
CA GLY A 284 -9.02 3.85 -7.87
C GLY A 284 -9.72 3.24 -9.08
N ASN A 285 -9.83 1.91 -9.11
CA ASN A 285 -10.51 1.19 -10.18
C ASN A 285 -12.02 1.52 -10.21
N ALA A 286 -12.70 1.56 -9.07
CA ALA A 286 -14.11 1.96 -9.02
C ALA A 286 -14.35 3.40 -9.49
N THR A 287 -13.43 4.31 -9.17
CA THR A 287 -13.48 5.70 -9.65
C THR A 287 -13.30 5.76 -11.17
N GLU A 288 -12.44 4.90 -11.73
CA GLU A 288 -12.26 4.81 -13.19
C GLU A 288 -13.50 4.25 -13.88
N PHE A 289 -14.09 3.16 -13.36
CA PHE A 289 -15.36 2.63 -13.85
C PHE A 289 -16.51 3.65 -13.76
N TYR A 290 -16.57 4.42 -12.68
CA TYR A 290 -17.56 5.49 -12.55
C TYR A 290 -17.43 6.55 -13.65
N LYS A 291 -16.20 6.87 -14.09
CA LYS A 291 -15.97 7.75 -15.26
C LYS A 291 -16.36 7.08 -16.57
N ILE A 292 -16.06 5.79 -16.76
CA ILE A 292 -16.51 5.02 -17.92
C ILE A 292 -18.05 5.07 -18.00
N PHE A 293 -18.75 4.81 -16.90
CA PHE A 293 -20.22 4.87 -16.87
C PHE A 293 -20.77 6.24 -17.28
N GLN A 294 -20.14 7.34 -16.83
CA GLN A 294 -20.52 8.69 -17.26
C GLN A 294 -20.33 8.89 -18.77
N ASP A 295 -19.18 8.46 -19.31
CA ASP A 295 -18.86 8.63 -20.72
C ASP A 295 -19.75 7.77 -21.64
N GLU A 296 -20.16 6.58 -21.18
CA GLU A 296 -21.08 5.70 -21.92
C GLU A 296 -22.52 6.19 -21.94
N ILE A 297 -23.00 6.84 -20.86
CA ILE A 297 -24.30 7.54 -20.85
C ILE A 297 -24.30 8.69 -21.88
N GLY A 298 -23.16 9.35 -22.04
CA GLY A 298 -23.00 10.48 -22.95
C GLY A 298 -22.62 10.14 -24.39
N GLU A 299 -22.38 8.86 -24.70
CA GLU A 299 -21.82 8.39 -25.97
C GLU A 299 -20.57 9.16 -26.42
N VAL A 300 -19.62 9.40 -25.49
CA VAL A 300 -18.40 10.20 -25.74
C VAL A 300 -17.55 9.67 -26.90
N TYR A 301 -17.62 8.36 -27.17
CA TYR A 301 -16.98 7.74 -28.32
C TYR A 301 -17.48 8.29 -29.69
N LYS A 302 -18.69 8.86 -29.75
CA LYS A 302 -19.23 9.57 -30.94
C LYS A 302 -18.91 11.07 -30.91
N ARG A 303 -18.79 11.66 -29.72
CA ARG A 303 -18.59 13.11 -29.50
C ARG A 303 -17.44 13.33 -28.53
N ILE A 304 -16.24 13.48 -29.08
CA ILE A 304 -14.97 13.43 -28.35
C ILE A 304 -14.79 14.61 -27.36
N ASN A 305 -15.42 15.76 -27.62
CA ASN A 305 -15.28 16.98 -26.81
C ASN A 305 -16.62 17.51 -26.27
N PRO A 306 -17.26 16.82 -25.31
CA PRO A 306 -18.50 17.30 -24.71
C PRO A 306 -18.23 18.47 -23.76
N SER A 307 -19.22 19.36 -23.65
CA SER A 307 -19.18 20.52 -22.77
C SER A 307 -19.22 20.13 -21.29
N ARG A 308 -18.84 21.07 -20.42
CA ARG A 308 -18.89 20.88 -18.96
C ARG A 308 -20.31 20.64 -18.45
N ASP A 309 -21.31 21.25 -19.09
CA ASP A 309 -22.71 21.12 -18.69
C ASP A 309 -23.30 19.76 -19.12
N GLU A 310 -22.92 19.25 -20.29
CA GLU A 310 -23.26 17.87 -20.71
C GLU A 310 -22.67 16.84 -19.73
N ARG A 311 -21.37 16.95 -19.41
CA ARG A 311 -20.72 16.05 -18.44
C ARG A 311 -21.41 16.11 -17.06
N ARG A 312 -21.84 17.30 -16.63
CA ARG A 312 -22.58 17.48 -15.37
C ARG A 312 -23.96 16.81 -15.44
N SER A 313 -24.65 16.93 -16.58
CA SER A 313 -25.94 16.29 -16.82
C SER A 313 -25.84 14.76 -16.75
N TRP A 314 -24.84 14.16 -17.41
CA TRP A 314 -24.63 12.71 -17.39
C TRP A 314 -24.29 12.18 -15.99
N ARG A 315 -23.45 12.91 -15.25
CA ARG A 315 -23.19 12.59 -13.83
C ARG A 315 -24.46 12.61 -12.99
N ALA A 316 -25.28 13.66 -13.14
CA ALA A 316 -26.54 13.77 -12.42
C ALA A 316 -27.52 12.65 -12.78
N ALA A 317 -27.56 12.22 -14.04
CA ALA A 317 -28.36 11.09 -14.49
C ALA A 317 -27.90 9.76 -13.88
N LEU A 318 -26.59 9.49 -13.91
CA LEU A 318 -25.97 8.32 -13.28
C LEU A 318 -26.28 8.26 -11.78
N ASP A 319 -26.00 9.35 -11.07
CA ASP A 319 -26.25 9.49 -9.63
C ASP A 319 -27.72 9.28 -9.26
N LYS A 320 -28.63 9.80 -10.08
CA LYS A 320 -30.07 9.61 -9.89
C LYS A 320 -30.47 8.15 -10.03
N GLN A 321 -29.94 7.43 -11.01
CA GLN A 321 -30.26 6.01 -11.19
C GLN A 321 -29.66 5.13 -10.11
N LEU A 322 -28.38 5.32 -9.77
CA LEU A 322 -27.71 4.59 -8.68
C LEU A 322 -28.43 4.82 -7.34
N ARG A 323 -28.93 6.04 -7.09
CA ARG A 323 -29.76 6.32 -5.91
C ARG A 323 -31.10 5.60 -5.96
N LYS A 324 -31.79 5.62 -7.10
CA LYS A 324 -33.13 5.04 -7.26
C LYS A 324 -33.10 3.53 -7.02
N LYS A 325 -32.20 2.82 -7.72
CA LYS A 325 -32.15 1.36 -7.80
C LYS A 325 -31.29 0.75 -6.69
N LEU A 326 -30.08 1.25 -6.49
CA LEU A 326 -29.11 0.66 -5.56
C LEU A 326 -29.06 1.36 -4.20
N LYS A 327 -29.80 2.45 -3.99
CA LYS A 327 -29.73 3.29 -2.78
C LYS A 327 -28.32 3.84 -2.52
N LEU A 328 -27.58 4.17 -3.57
CA LEU A 328 -26.27 4.82 -3.48
C LEU A 328 -26.44 6.34 -3.53
N ARG A 329 -25.98 7.03 -2.47
CA ARG A 329 -25.95 8.50 -2.45
C ARG A 329 -24.66 8.99 -3.11
N PRO A 330 -24.69 10.06 -3.92
CA PRO A 330 -23.48 10.66 -4.47
C PRO A 330 -22.51 11.04 -3.36
N VAL A 331 -21.22 10.87 -3.62
CA VAL A 331 -20.13 11.14 -2.69
C VAL A 331 -19.14 12.12 -3.34
N MET A 332 -18.53 13.00 -2.55
CA MET A 332 -17.51 13.92 -3.06
C MET A 332 -16.20 13.19 -3.36
N ARG A 333 -15.70 12.40 -2.40
CA ARG A 333 -14.58 11.47 -2.57
C ARG A 333 -15.11 10.05 -2.43
N MET A 334 -14.78 9.18 -3.38
CA MET A 334 -15.22 7.79 -3.34
C MET A 334 -14.52 7.06 -2.19
N ASN A 335 -15.31 6.43 -1.32
CA ASN A 335 -14.79 5.57 -0.26
C ASN A 335 -14.93 4.09 -0.65
N GLY A 336 -14.24 3.21 0.08
CA GLY A 336 -14.25 1.77 -0.18
C GLY A 336 -15.64 1.13 -0.11
N ASN A 337 -16.57 1.66 0.69
CA ASN A 337 -17.94 1.12 0.78
C ASN A 337 -18.74 1.42 -0.49
N TYR A 338 -18.59 2.63 -1.02
CA TYR A 338 -19.19 3.01 -2.30
C TYR A 338 -18.59 2.18 -3.44
N ALA A 339 -17.26 2.04 -3.48
CA ALA A 339 -16.55 1.22 -4.47
C ALA A 339 -17.07 -0.22 -4.49
N ARG A 340 -17.16 -0.88 -3.32
CA ARG A 340 -17.68 -2.26 -3.21
C ARG A 340 -19.13 -2.41 -3.69
N ARG A 341 -19.98 -1.40 -3.48
CA ARG A 341 -21.38 -1.44 -3.92
C ARG A 341 -21.55 -1.07 -5.40
N LEU A 342 -20.65 -0.27 -5.96
CA LEU A 342 -20.65 0.11 -7.36
C LEU A 342 -20.07 -1.00 -8.25
N MET A 343 -19.07 -1.72 -7.77
CA MET A 343 -18.37 -2.76 -8.53
C MET A 343 -19.08 -4.11 -8.37
N THR A 344 -20.28 -4.23 -8.93
CA THR A 344 -21.10 -5.45 -8.95
C THR A 344 -21.81 -5.64 -10.29
N GLN A 345 -22.24 -6.87 -10.59
CA GLN A 345 -23.01 -7.14 -11.81
C GLN A 345 -24.36 -6.40 -11.80
N GLU A 346 -25.03 -6.36 -10.64
CA GLU A 346 -26.29 -5.61 -10.48
C GLU A 346 -26.11 -4.12 -10.81
N ALA A 347 -25.00 -3.53 -10.37
CA ALA A 347 -24.73 -2.12 -10.60
C ALA A 347 -24.49 -1.80 -12.07
N VAL A 348 -23.76 -2.64 -12.81
CA VAL A 348 -23.58 -2.43 -14.25
C VAL A 348 -24.88 -2.59 -15.04
N GLU A 349 -25.79 -3.49 -14.63
CA GLU A 349 -27.11 -3.59 -15.27
C GLU A 349 -27.95 -2.32 -15.07
N VAL A 350 -27.92 -1.73 -13.87
CA VAL A 350 -28.57 -0.45 -13.59
C VAL A 350 -28.01 0.68 -14.46
N VAL A 351 -26.70 0.68 -14.71
CA VAL A 351 -26.07 1.65 -15.62
C VAL A 351 -26.48 1.39 -17.08
N CYS A 352 -26.55 0.12 -17.49
CA CYS A 352 -26.95 -0.26 -18.85
C CYS A 352 -28.36 0.22 -19.22
N GLU A 353 -29.28 0.39 -18.26
CA GLU A 353 -30.59 1.03 -18.49
C GLU A 353 -30.49 2.45 -19.08
N LEU A 354 -29.37 3.16 -18.86
CA LEU A 354 -29.13 4.51 -19.39
C LEU A 354 -28.30 4.54 -20.68
N VAL A 355 -27.53 3.49 -20.97
CA VAL A 355 -26.63 3.44 -22.13
C VAL A 355 -27.47 3.16 -23.39
N PRO A 356 -27.40 3.96 -24.48
CA PRO A 356 -28.29 3.77 -25.62
C PRO A 356 -27.99 2.54 -26.48
N SER A 357 -26.72 2.23 -26.71
CA SER A 357 -26.27 1.17 -27.62
C SER A 357 -26.17 -0.19 -26.92
N GLU A 358 -26.82 -1.23 -27.48
CA GLU A 358 -26.76 -2.59 -26.91
C GLU A 358 -25.36 -3.20 -26.99
N GLU A 359 -24.61 -2.92 -28.05
CA GLU A 359 -23.21 -3.35 -28.17
C GLU A 359 -22.34 -2.79 -27.04
N ARG A 360 -22.57 -1.51 -26.68
CA ARG A 360 -21.86 -0.85 -25.57
C ARG A 360 -22.27 -1.41 -24.22
N ARG A 361 -23.55 -1.73 -24.03
CA ARG A 361 -24.04 -2.41 -22.82
C ARG A 361 -23.35 -3.74 -22.64
N GLU A 362 -23.27 -4.56 -23.69
CA GLU A 362 -22.63 -5.86 -23.61
C GLU A 362 -21.13 -5.75 -23.29
N ALA A 363 -20.43 -4.78 -23.90
CA ALA A 363 -19.05 -4.52 -23.57
C ALA A 363 -18.84 -4.10 -22.10
N LEU A 364 -19.74 -3.28 -21.53
CA LEU A 364 -19.70 -2.91 -20.11
C LEU A 364 -19.96 -4.11 -19.19
N ARG A 365 -20.93 -4.96 -19.54
CA ARG A 365 -21.24 -6.19 -18.78
C ARG A 365 -20.04 -7.13 -18.78
N GLU A 366 -19.43 -7.36 -19.94
CA GLU A 366 -18.26 -8.22 -20.06
C GLU A 366 -17.06 -7.65 -19.29
N LEU A 367 -16.82 -6.33 -19.38
CA LEU A 367 -15.76 -5.67 -18.64
C LEU A 367 -15.94 -5.82 -17.12
N MET A 368 -17.16 -5.62 -16.61
CA MET A 368 -17.48 -5.83 -15.19
C MET A 368 -17.34 -7.30 -14.80
N ARG A 369 -17.80 -8.23 -15.64
CA ARG A 369 -17.69 -9.67 -15.40
C ARG A 369 -16.24 -10.11 -15.24
N LEU A 370 -15.36 -9.66 -16.14
CA LEU A 370 -13.93 -9.93 -16.06
C LEU A 370 -13.30 -9.30 -14.81
N TYR A 371 -13.64 -8.04 -14.50
CA TYR A 371 -13.16 -7.39 -13.27
C TYR A 371 -13.53 -8.20 -12.03
N LEU A 372 -14.78 -8.65 -11.92
CA LEU A 372 -15.26 -9.45 -10.79
C LEU A 372 -14.62 -10.83 -10.70
N GLN A 373 -14.19 -11.40 -11.83
CA GLN A 373 -13.44 -12.66 -11.84
C GLN A 373 -12.00 -12.48 -11.36
N MET A 374 -11.39 -11.32 -11.62
CA MET A 374 -10.01 -11.03 -11.20
C MET A 374 -9.94 -10.50 -9.76
N LYS A 375 -10.94 -9.72 -9.33
CA LYS A 375 -10.95 -9.00 -8.05
C LYS A 375 -10.63 -9.81 -6.80
N PRO A 376 -11.13 -11.05 -6.62
CA PRO A 376 -10.80 -11.85 -5.45
C PRO A 376 -9.30 -12.08 -5.28
N VAL A 377 -8.53 -12.15 -6.38
CA VAL A 377 -7.11 -12.53 -6.34
C VAL A 377 -6.25 -11.55 -5.55
N TRP A 378 -6.50 -10.24 -5.65
CA TRP A 378 -5.77 -9.23 -4.86
C TRP A 378 -6.50 -8.82 -3.56
N ARG A 379 -7.65 -9.42 -3.25
CA ARG A 379 -8.47 -9.05 -2.08
C ARG A 379 -8.65 -10.16 -1.05
N SER A 380 -8.53 -11.41 -1.46
CA SER A 380 -8.50 -12.57 -0.56
C SER A 380 -7.23 -12.58 0.28
N SER A 381 -7.36 -13.03 1.53
CA SER A 381 -6.23 -13.14 2.46
C SER A 381 -5.25 -14.21 2.00
N CYS A 382 -5.74 -15.31 1.41
CA CYS A 382 -4.92 -16.36 0.82
C CYS A 382 -5.53 -16.87 -0.51
N PRO A 383 -5.25 -16.21 -1.66
CA PRO A 383 -5.90 -16.52 -2.93
C PRO A 383 -5.64 -17.94 -3.44
N ALA A 384 -4.47 -18.52 -3.14
CA ALA A 384 -4.16 -19.91 -3.50
C ALA A 384 -5.09 -20.94 -2.83
N LYS A 385 -5.70 -20.60 -1.68
CA LYS A 385 -6.66 -21.45 -0.97
C LYS A 385 -8.11 -21.04 -1.23
N GLU A 386 -8.38 -19.74 -1.25
CA GLU A 386 -9.74 -19.19 -1.30
C GLU A 386 -10.31 -19.07 -2.72
N CYS A 387 -9.46 -18.81 -3.72
CA CYS A 387 -9.87 -18.59 -5.10
C CYS A 387 -8.83 -19.09 -6.13
N PRO A 388 -8.42 -20.38 -6.07
CA PRO A 388 -7.35 -20.92 -6.92
C PRO A 388 -7.67 -20.87 -8.42
N ASP A 389 -8.93 -21.07 -8.81
CA ASP A 389 -9.35 -21.02 -10.21
C ASP A 389 -9.22 -19.61 -10.79
N GLN A 390 -9.59 -18.58 -10.02
CA GLN A 390 -9.44 -17.19 -10.41
C GLN A 390 -7.97 -16.80 -10.49
N LEU A 391 -7.14 -17.25 -9.54
CA LEU A 391 -5.70 -17.03 -9.56
C LEU A 391 -5.06 -17.63 -10.82
N CYS A 392 -5.36 -18.90 -11.13
CA CYS A 392 -4.85 -19.59 -12.32
C CYS A 392 -5.26 -18.90 -13.63
N ARG A 393 -6.47 -18.35 -13.69
CA ARG A 393 -7.01 -17.68 -14.89
C ARG A 393 -6.69 -16.19 -14.95
N PHE A 394 -5.96 -15.63 -13.98
CA PHE A 394 -5.80 -14.18 -13.85
C PHE A 394 -5.18 -13.57 -15.11
N SER A 395 -4.04 -14.09 -15.58
CA SER A 395 -3.32 -13.53 -16.74
C SER A 395 -4.15 -13.60 -18.03
N PHE A 396 -4.93 -14.66 -18.21
CA PHE A 396 -5.87 -14.76 -19.34
C PHE A 396 -6.99 -13.72 -19.25
N ASN A 397 -7.56 -13.55 -18.06
CA ASN A 397 -8.63 -12.59 -17.83
C ASN A 397 -8.13 -11.14 -17.95
N SER A 398 -6.91 -10.83 -17.48
CA SER A 398 -6.32 -9.50 -17.60
C SER A 398 -5.99 -9.14 -19.05
N GLN A 399 -5.51 -10.11 -19.84
CA GLN A 399 -5.35 -9.95 -21.29
C GLN A 399 -6.68 -9.62 -21.96
N ARG A 400 -7.73 -10.42 -21.72
CA ARG A 400 -9.06 -10.15 -22.31
C ARG A 400 -9.63 -8.81 -21.86
N PHE A 401 -9.40 -8.42 -20.61
CA PHE A 401 -9.82 -7.14 -20.09
C PHE A 401 -9.13 -6.00 -20.83
N ALA A 402 -7.80 -6.07 -20.99
CA ALA A 402 -7.02 -5.10 -21.75
C ALA A 402 -7.44 -5.04 -23.23
N ASP A 403 -7.73 -6.18 -23.87
CA ASP A 403 -8.19 -6.21 -25.26
C ASP A 403 -9.51 -5.44 -25.45
N ILE A 404 -10.45 -5.56 -24.50
CA ILE A 404 -11.70 -4.78 -24.51
C ILE A 404 -11.43 -3.28 -24.32
N LEU A 405 -10.49 -2.92 -23.44
CA LEU A 405 -10.11 -1.52 -23.25
C LEU A 405 -9.48 -0.93 -24.52
N SER A 406 -8.54 -1.64 -25.12
CA SER A 406 -7.78 -1.20 -26.30
C SER A 406 -8.60 -1.21 -27.60
N SER A 407 -9.72 -1.93 -27.64
CA SER A 407 -10.66 -1.94 -28.76
C SER A 407 -11.84 -1.00 -28.47
N THR A 408 -12.79 -1.46 -27.67
CA THR A 408 -14.07 -0.82 -27.43
C THR A 408 -13.95 0.50 -26.66
N PHE A 409 -12.98 0.62 -25.76
CA PHE A 409 -12.77 1.85 -24.97
C PHE A 409 -11.54 2.65 -25.39
N LYS A 410 -11.00 2.41 -26.59
CA LYS A 410 -9.79 3.08 -27.09
C LYS A 410 -9.86 4.61 -27.00
N TYR A 411 -11.02 5.20 -27.31
CA TYR A 411 -11.24 6.64 -27.22
C TYR A 411 -10.88 7.26 -25.85
N ARG A 412 -10.89 6.44 -24.79
CA ARG A 412 -10.55 6.84 -23.43
C ARG A 412 -9.12 6.46 -23.05
N TYR A 413 -8.60 5.35 -23.56
CA TYR A 413 -7.30 4.80 -23.14
C TYR A 413 -6.16 5.03 -24.16
N ASP A 414 -6.40 5.80 -25.22
CA ASP A 414 -5.37 6.23 -26.16
C ASP A 414 -4.35 7.15 -25.47
N GLY A 415 -3.13 6.66 -25.24
CA GLY A 415 -2.03 7.40 -24.62
C GLY A 415 -2.16 7.65 -23.12
N LYS A 416 -3.13 7.02 -22.43
CA LYS A 416 -3.29 7.17 -20.97
C LYS A 416 -3.94 5.96 -20.30
N ILE A 417 -3.46 5.66 -19.10
CA ILE A 417 -4.03 4.68 -18.17
C ILE A 417 -3.84 5.19 -16.74
N THR A 418 -4.71 4.78 -15.81
CA THR A 418 -4.56 5.15 -14.39
C THR A 418 -3.54 4.24 -13.69
N ASN A 419 -2.87 4.75 -12.66
CA ASN A 419 -1.79 4.02 -11.97
C ASN A 419 -2.27 2.68 -11.41
N TYR A 420 -3.40 2.67 -10.70
CA TYR A 420 -3.94 1.43 -10.14
C TYR A 420 -4.44 0.45 -11.21
N LEU A 421 -5.04 0.93 -12.30
CA LEU A 421 -5.49 0.03 -13.36
C LEU A 421 -4.31 -0.66 -14.04
N HIS A 422 -3.23 0.09 -14.29
CA HIS A 422 -1.98 -0.50 -14.78
C HIS A 422 -1.42 -1.54 -13.80
N LYS A 423 -1.27 -1.21 -12.51
CA LYS A 423 -0.75 -2.15 -11.51
C LYS A 423 -1.61 -3.42 -11.40
N THR A 424 -2.94 -3.29 -11.43
CA THR A 424 -3.87 -4.43 -11.38
C THR A 424 -3.69 -5.37 -12.56
N LEU A 425 -3.54 -4.82 -13.77
CA LEU A 425 -3.47 -5.62 -15.00
C LEU A 425 -2.09 -6.24 -15.24
N ALA A 426 -1.03 -5.61 -14.74
CA ALA A 426 0.35 -5.99 -15.04
C ALA A 426 1.03 -6.81 -13.94
N HIS A 427 0.86 -6.45 -12.66
CA HIS A 427 1.77 -6.93 -11.60
C HIS A 427 1.14 -7.87 -10.58
N VAL A 428 -0.19 -8.03 -10.57
CA VAL A 428 -0.87 -8.88 -9.57
C VAL A 428 -0.36 -10.33 -9.57
N PRO A 429 -0.20 -11.03 -10.71
CA PRO A 429 0.32 -12.40 -10.69
C PRO A 429 1.71 -12.51 -10.07
N GLU A 430 2.63 -11.63 -10.45
CA GLU A 430 4.02 -11.62 -9.97
C GLU A 430 4.08 -11.35 -8.46
N ILE A 431 3.30 -10.39 -7.95
CA ILE A 431 3.23 -10.10 -6.52
C ILE A 431 2.67 -11.31 -5.75
N ILE A 432 1.61 -11.95 -6.24
CA ILE A 432 1.01 -13.11 -5.57
C ILE A 432 1.95 -14.31 -5.57
N GLU A 433 2.65 -14.57 -6.67
CA GLU A 433 3.64 -15.65 -6.73
C GLU A 433 4.79 -15.42 -5.74
N ARG A 434 5.27 -14.18 -5.62
CA ARG A 434 6.35 -13.81 -4.71
C ARG A 434 5.92 -13.79 -3.23
N ASP A 435 4.80 -13.15 -2.93
CA ASP A 435 4.40 -12.82 -1.56
C ASP A 435 3.37 -13.81 -0.98
N GLY A 436 2.70 -14.59 -1.83
CA GLY A 436 1.60 -15.49 -1.48
C GLY A 436 0.23 -14.81 -1.39
N SER A 437 0.18 -13.51 -1.05
CA SER A 437 -1.06 -12.71 -0.95
C SER A 437 -0.79 -11.20 -1.07
N ILE A 438 -1.86 -10.41 -1.21
CA ILE A 438 -1.81 -8.93 -1.28
C ILE A 438 -2.68 -8.28 -0.18
N GLY A 439 -3.99 -8.56 -0.17
CA GLY A 439 -5.01 -7.71 0.47
C GLY A 439 -5.56 -8.15 1.81
#